data_AF-A0A565BW02-F1
#
_entry.id   AF-A0A565BW02-F1
#
_cell.length_a   1.000
_cell.length_b   1.000
_cell.length_c   1.000
_cell.angle_alpha   90.00
_cell.angle_beta   90.00
_cell.angle_gamma   90.00
#
_symmetry.space_group_name_H-M   'P 1'
#
loop_
_entity.id
_entity.type
_entity.pdbx_description
1 polymer ?
#
loop_
_entity_poly.entity_id
_entity_poly.type
_entity_poly.pdbx_seq_one_letter_code
_entity_poly.pdbx_strand_id
1 'polypeptide(L)'
;MNVSFHGDRKRIMSGSIQAPSSEPIAYEYTVCSDHSETEGKPQPSSFDCEKGDVLSAIKYADYGQSTGSCEKYKRGKCGSRDTLNIVKKKCLGKRKCELSAPDKILGPTYCKGAIRLVIEATCKKT
;
A
#
# COMPACT_ATOMS: atom_id res chain seq x y z
N MET A 1 -52.27 1.68 10.51
CA MET A 1 -52.77 1.89 9.14
C MET A 1 -51.89 1.08 8.21
N ASN A 2 -52.36 -0.07 7.73
CA ASN A 2 -51.60 -0.91 6.80
C ASN A 2 -52.07 -0.62 5.38
N VAL A 3 -51.10 -0.30 4.53
CA VAL A 3 -51.27 -0.05 3.11
C VAL A 3 -51.31 -1.38 2.35
N SER A 4 -52.31 -1.54 1.51
CA SER A 4 -52.33 -2.53 0.42
C SER A 4 -51.65 -1.93 -0.80
N PHE A 5 -50.79 -2.68 -1.49
CA PHE A 5 -50.71 -2.65 -2.96
C PHE A 5 -50.32 -4.04 -3.51
N HIS A 6 -51.10 -4.45 -4.50
CA HIS A 6 -51.09 -5.67 -5.30
C HIS A 6 -49.97 -5.67 -6.37
N GLY A 7 -49.61 -6.82 -6.93
CA GLY A 7 -49.04 -6.85 -8.29
C GLY A 7 -48.23 -8.10 -8.67
N ASP A 8 -48.85 -9.00 -9.43
CA ASP A 8 -48.28 -10.20 -10.04
C ASP A 8 -47.21 -9.98 -11.14
N ARG A 9 -46.34 -11.00 -11.23
CA ARG A 9 -45.41 -11.42 -12.30
C ARG A 9 -45.54 -10.76 -13.69
N LYS A 10 -44.40 -10.36 -14.27
CA LYS A 10 -43.96 -10.82 -15.62
C LYS A 10 -42.44 -10.98 -15.70
N ARG A 11 -42.03 -12.16 -16.18
CA ARG A 11 -40.66 -12.59 -16.50
C ARG A 11 -40.32 -12.06 -17.91
N ILE A 12 -39.21 -11.35 -18.08
CA ILE A 12 -38.56 -11.16 -19.39
C ILE A 12 -37.11 -11.60 -19.27
N MET A 13 -36.79 -12.63 -20.05
CA MET A 13 -35.44 -13.16 -20.26
C MET A 13 -34.75 -12.26 -21.28
N SER A 14 -33.65 -11.62 -20.90
CA SER A 14 -32.66 -11.13 -21.85
C SER A 14 -31.31 -11.41 -21.23
N GLY A 15 -30.68 -12.46 -21.76
CA GLY A 15 -29.44 -13.01 -21.28
C GLY A 15 -28.29 -12.06 -21.52
N SER A 16 -27.50 -11.87 -20.48
CA SER A 16 -26.05 -11.75 -20.56
C SER A 16 -25.52 -12.40 -19.29
N ILE A 17 -25.59 -13.74 -19.26
CA ILE A 17 -24.72 -14.50 -18.35
C ILE A 17 -23.33 -14.35 -18.97
N GLN A 18 -22.66 -13.22 -18.68
CA GLN A 18 -21.22 -13.22 -18.75
C GLN A 18 -20.80 -14.21 -17.67
N ALA A 19 -20.34 -15.38 -18.12
CA ALA A 19 -19.57 -16.26 -17.27
C ALA A 19 -18.48 -15.38 -16.61
N PRO A 20 -18.29 -15.43 -15.28
CA PRO A 20 -17.10 -14.84 -14.70
C PRO A 20 -15.93 -15.53 -15.39
N SER A 21 -15.11 -14.76 -16.09
CA SER A 21 -13.89 -15.25 -16.70
C SER A 21 -13.11 -15.98 -15.62
N SER A 22 -12.93 -17.28 -15.81
CA SER A 22 -12.12 -18.17 -15.00
C SER A 22 -10.63 -17.86 -15.19
N GLU A 23 -10.25 -16.61 -14.98
CA GLU A 23 -8.88 -16.25 -14.64
C GLU A 23 -8.76 -16.43 -13.12
N PRO A 24 -7.72 -17.10 -12.59
CA PRO A 24 -7.45 -17.03 -11.17
C PRO A 24 -7.16 -15.57 -10.85
N ILE A 25 -8.13 -14.87 -10.26
CA ILE A 25 -7.91 -13.48 -9.83
C ILE A 25 -6.83 -13.58 -8.76
N ALA A 26 -5.60 -13.22 -9.12
CA ALA A 26 -4.55 -12.97 -8.16
C ALA A 26 -5.09 -11.86 -7.25
N TYR A 27 -5.50 -12.24 -6.03
CA TYR A 27 -6.02 -11.30 -5.06
C TYR A 27 -4.84 -10.42 -4.62
N GLU A 28 -4.79 -9.21 -5.18
CA GLU A 28 -3.76 -8.22 -4.88
C GLU A 28 -4.42 -6.97 -4.27
N TYR A 29 -3.79 -6.41 -3.25
CA TYR A 29 -4.27 -5.19 -2.60
C TYR A 29 -3.09 -4.32 -2.16
N THR A 30 -3.35 -3.01 -2.05
CA THR A 30 -2.33 -2.03 -1.64
C THR A 30 -2.24 -1.95 -0.11
N VAL A 31 -1.00 -1.86 0.41
CA VAL A 31 -0.75 -1.50 1.82
C VAL A 31 0.22 -0.32 1.86
N CYS A 32 0.03 0.56 2.83
CA CYS A 32 0.87 1.73 3.02
C CYS A 32 1.39 1.82 4.45
N SER A 33 2.61 2.32 4.57
CA SER A 33 3.23 2.70 5.84
C SER A 33 3.64 4.17 5.75
N ASP A 34 3.34 4.93 6.79
CA ASP A 34 3.52 6.38 6.80
C ASP A 34 3.97 6.82 8.19
N HIS A 35 5.23 7.19 8.31
CA HIS A 35 5.85 7.58 9.58
C HIS A 35 6.57 8.91 9.42
N SER A 36 6.14 9.90 10.18
CA SER A 36 6.87 11.16 10.36
C SER A 36 7.86 11.04 11.51
N GLU A 37 8.94 11.80 11.46
CA GLU A 37 9.82 11.98 12.61
C GLU A 37 9.04 12.43 13.85
N THR A 38 9.48 11.95 15.00
CA THR A 38 9.00 12.39 16.31
C THR A 38 10.22 12.84 17.10
N GLU A 39 10.16 14.01 17.74
CA GLU A 39 11.31 14.58 18.48
C GLU A 39 12.59 14.68 17.64
N GLY A 40 12.46 14.98 16.33
CA GLY A 40 13.59 15.07 15.40
C GLY A 40 14.30 13.73 15.15
N LYS A 41 13.66 12.61 15.45
CA LYS A 41 14.20 11.26 15.23
C LYS A 41 13.31 10.44 14.29
N PRO A 42 13.92 9.79 13.28
CA PRO A 42 13.23 8.87 12.40
C PRO A 42 12.66 7.69 13.16
N GLN A 43 11.37 7.43 12.94
CA GLN A 43 10.66 6.35 13.62
C GLN A 43 10.85 5.02 12.87
N PRO A 44 10.94 3.89 13.59
CA PRO A 44 10.92 2.58 12.97
C PRO A 44 9.61 2.38 12.22
N SER A 45 9.67 1.74 11.04
CA SER A 45 8.47 1.42 10.25
C SER A 45 8.24 -0.09 10.20
N SER A 46 7.01 -0.53 10.44
CA SER A 46 6.60 -1.93 10.33
C SER A 46 5.26 -2.03 9.60
N PHE A 47 5.17 -2.88 8.59
CA PHE A 47 3.94 -3.15 7.85
C PHE A 47 3.90 -4.60 7.35
N ASP A 48 2.70 -5.15 7.18
CA ASP A 48 2.52 -6.54 6.78
C ASP A 48 1.28 -6.79 5.93
N CYS A 49 1.34 -7.90 5.20
CA CYS A 49 0.22 -8.51 4.51
C CYS A 49 -0.54 -9.46 5.44
N GLU A 50 -1.76 -9.80 5.02
CA GLU A 50 -2.59 -10.82 5.62
C GLU A 50 -1.90 -12.19 5.61
N LYS A 51 -2.43 -13.10 6.42
CA LYS A 51 -1.86 -14.45 6.54
C LYS A 51 -2.02 -15.21 5.23
N GLY A 52 -0.90 -15.70 4.69
CA GLY A 52 -0.85 -16.42 3.41
C GLY A 52 -0.50 -15.54 2.22
N ASP A 53 -0.23 -14.25 2.45
CA ASP A 53 0.10 -13.29 1.41
C ASP A 53 1.52 -12.74 1.62
N VAL A 54 2.13 -12.24 0.55
CA VAL A 54 3.46 -11.63 0.58
C VAL A 54 3.50 -10.30 -0.15
N LEU A 55 4.48 -9.48 0.20
CA LEU A 55 4.80 -8.25 -0.51
C LEU A 55 5.33 -8.58 -1.91
N SER A 56 4.44 -8.50 -2.91
CA SER A 56 4.73 -8.82 -4.30
C SER A 56 5.39 -7.66 -5.04
N ALA A 57 5.08 -6.41 -4.64
CA ALA A 57 5.68 -5.21 -5.20
C ALA A 57 5.84 -4.10 -4.16
N ILE A 58 6.84 -3.24 -4.35
CA ILE A 58 6.93 -1.93 -3.70
C ILE A 58 6.74 -0.90 -4.81
N LYS A 59 5.56 -0.28 -4.85
CA LYS A 59 5.15 0.69 -5.87
C LYS A 59 5.85 2.03 -5.67
N TYR A 60 5.99 2.45 -4.42
CA TYR A 60 6.62 3.71 -4.06
C TYR A 60 7.29 3.59 -2.69
N ALA A 61 8.42 4.29 -2.51
CA ALA A 61 8.99 4.51 -1.20
C ALA A 61 9.87 5.75 -1.22
N ASP A 62 9.72 6.61 -0.20
CA ASP A 62 10.48 7.84 -0.06
C ASP A 62 10.81 8.09 1.41
N TYR A 63 12.05 8.50 1.66
CA TYR A 63 12.54 8.87 2.97
C TYR A 63 13.11 10.28 2.90
N GLY A 64 12.30 11.26 3.29
CA GLY A 64 12.52 12.66 2.98
C GLY A 64 11.30 13.52 3.26
N GLN A 65 10.93 14.38 2.32
CA GLN A 65 9.78 15.28 2.47
C GLN A 65 8.63 14.91 1.53
N SER A 66 8.33 13.61 1.42
CA SER A 66 7.22 13.13 0.59
C SER A 66 5.88 13.75 0.99
N THR A 67 5.09 14.11 0.00
CA THR A 67 3.75 14.69 0.15
C THR A 67 2.67 13.73 -0.32
N GLY A 68 1.41 14.06 -0.05
CA GLY A 68 0.27 13.20 -0.37
C GLY A 68 0.02 12.11 0.66
N SER A 69 -0.81 11.16 0.27
CA SER A 69 -1.28 10.03 1.06
C SER A 69 -1.08 8.72 0.27
N CYS A 70 -1.39 7.58 0.90
CA CYS A 70 -1.40 6.27 0.25
C CYS A 70 -2.01 6.32 -1.17
N GLU A 71 -1.35 5.67 -2.13
CA GLU A 71 -1.68 5.65 -3.58
C GLU A 71 -1.50 6.99 -4.32
N LYS A 72 -1.15 8.06 -3.60
CA LYS A 72 -0.99 9.42 -4.12
C LYS A 72 0.28 10.08 -3.59
N TYR A 73 1.26 9.28 -3.17
CA TYR A 73 2.52 9.80 -2.69
C TYR A 73 3.30 10.46 -3.82
N LYS A 74 3.93 11.59 -3.50
CA LYS A 74 4.80 12.33 -4.41
C LYS A 74 6.06 12.77 -3.70
N ARG A 75 7.19 12.60 -4.38
CA ARG A 75 8.49 12.95 -3.83
C ARG A 75 8.57 14.44 -3.55
N GLY A 76 9.15 14.79 -2.41
CA GLY A 76 9.36 16.16 -2.00
C GLY A 76 10.58 16.80 -2.65
N LYS A 77 11.05 17.91 -2.04
CA LYS A 77 12.23 18.65 -2.48
C LYS A 77 13.56 17.93 -2.21
N CYS A 78 13.56 16.99 -1.27
CA CYS A 78 14.73 16.27 -0.78
C CYS A 78 14.32 14.87 -0.31
N GLY A 79 15.31 14.00 -0.11
CA GLY A 79 15.13 12.65 0.40
C GLY A 79 16.25 11.72 -0.04
N SER A 80 16.38 10.56 0.63
CA SER A 80 17.36 9.55 0.23
C SER A 80 17.01 8.99 -1.16
N ARG A 81 18.02 8.89 -2.03
CA ARG A 81 17.87 8.46 -3.44
C ARG A 81 17.63 6.96 -3.56
N ASP A 82 18.23 6.17 -2.67
CA ASP A 82 18.21 4.71 -2.76
C ASP A 82 17.06 4.06 -2.00
N THR A 83 16.20 4.86 -1.36
CA THR A 83 15.08 4.41 -0.52
C THR A 83 14.29 3.28 -1.18
N LEU A 84 13.77 3.50 -2.38
CA LEU A 84 12.96 2.51 -3.10
C LEU A 84 13.70 1.19 -3.34
N ASN A 85 14.97 1.26 -3.76
CA ASN A 85 15.76 0.08 -4.06
C ASN A 85 16.06 -0.73 -2.79
N ILE A 86 16.39 -0.04 -1.70
CA ILE A 86 16.71 -0.67 -0.41
C ILE A 86 15.45 -1.33 0.17
N VAL A 87 14.31 -0.65 0.13
CA VAL A 87 13.02 -1.19 0.59
C VAL A 87 12.63 -2.42 -0.23
N LYS A 88 12.72 -2.36 -1.58
CA LYS A 88 12.48 -3.52 -2.45
C LYS A 88 13.35 -4.72 -2.04
N LYS A 89 14.66 -4.52 -1.91
CA LYS A 89 15.61 -5.58 -1.54
C LYS A 89 15.32 -6.19 -0.16
N LYS A 90 14.84 -5.38 0.79
CA LYS A 90 14.57 -5.84 2.15
C LYS A 90 13.20 -6.47 2.34
N CYS A 91 12.19 -6.05 1.60
CA CYS A 91 10.79 -6.35 1.89
C CYS A 91 10.14 -7.34 0.92
N LEU A 92 10.53 -7.37 -0.36
CA LEU A 92 9.86 -8.23 -1.35
C LEU A 92 9.92 -9.71 -0.98
N GLY A 93 8.83 -10.43 -1.24
CA GLY A 93 8.68 -11.85 -0.95
C GLY A 93 8.44 -12.18 0.52
N LYS A 94 8.37 -11.18 1.40
CA LYS A 94 8.06 -11.37 2.83
C LYS A 94 6.62 -10.99 3.11
N ARG A 95 6.00 -11.64 4.10
CA ARG A 95 4.69 -11.24 4.63
C ARG A 95 4.77 -9.91 5.39
N LYS A 96 5.81 -9.74 6.22
CA LYS A 96 6.03 -8.56 7.06
C LYS A 96 7.37 -7.93 6.71
N CYS A 97 7.42 -6.60 6.64
CA CYS A 97 8.66 -5.85 6.55
C CYS A 97 8.82 -4.90 7.74
N GLU A 98 10.05 -4.82 8.24
CA GLU A 98 10.42 -3.95 9.35
C GLU A 98 11.72 -3.22 9.03
N LEU A 99 11.73 -1.90 9.26
CA LEU A 99 12.88 -1.02 9.13
C LEU A 99 13.12 -0.33 10.47
N SER A 100 13.82 -1.01 11.38
CA SER A 100 13.97 -0.56 12.78
C SER A 100 14.90 0.67 12.94
N ALA A 101 15.76 0.95 11.95
CA ALA A 101 16.66 2.11 11.97
C ALA A 101 16.75 2.74 10.55
N PRO A 102 15.75 3.54 10.14
CA PRO A 102 15.64 4.06 8.78
C PRO A 102 16.89 4.82 8.31
N ASP A 103 17.46 5.70 9.15
CA ASP A 103 18.67 6.45 8.83
C ASP A 103 19.84 5.57 8.41
N LYS A 104 20.08 4.51 9.18
CA LYS A 104 21.19 3.59 8.97
C LYS A 104 20.97 2.72 7.74
N ILE A 105 19.70 2.39 7.48
CA ILE A 105 19.33 1.48 6.39
C ILE A 105 19.24 2.21 5.06
N LEU A 106 18.61 3.38 5.05
CA LEU A 106 18.24 4.14 3.85
C LEU A 106 19.26 5.23 3.51
N GLY A 107 20.13 5.58 4.46
CA GLY A 107 21.11 6.64 4.29
C GLY A 107 20.54 8.05 4.49
N PRO A 108 21.38 9.07 4.37
CA PRO A 108 21.02 10.45 4.68
C PRO A 108 19.99 11.03 3.69
N THR A 109 19.06 11.83 4.20
CA THR A 109 18.01 12.48 3.41
C THR A 109 18.43 13.83 2.80
N TYR A 110 19.44 14.48 3.39
CA TYR A 110 19.87 15.86 3.09
C TYR A 110 18.74 16.91 3.15
N CYS A 111 17.66 16.58 3.86
CA CYS A 111 16.53 17.46 4.07
C CYS A 111 16.79 18.41 5.24
N LYS A 112 16.16 19.60 5.18
CA LYS A 112 16.09 20.53 6.32
C LYS A 112 14.69 20.46 6.92
N GLY A 113 14.60 20.25 8.23
CA GLY A 113 13.33 20.11 8.94
C GLY A 113 12.81 18.67 8.93
N ALA A 114 11.51 18.51 9.19
CA ALA A 114 10.90 17.20 9.44
C ALA A 114 11.06 16.23 8.26
N ILE A 115 11.41 14.99 8.59
CA ILE A 115 11.48 13.86 7.67
C ILE A 115 10.25 12.96 7.83
N ARG A 116 9.89 12.34 6.72
CA ARG A 116 8.81 11.38 6.58
C ARG A 116 9.31 10.17 5.81
N LEU A 117 9.03 8.98 6.32
CA LEU A 117 9.19 7.71 5.63
C LEU A 117 7.80 7.24 5.17
N VAL A 118 7.62 7.16 3.85
CA VAL A 118 6.40 6.61 3.25
C VAL A 118 6.74 5.43 2.37
N ILE A 119 5.91 4.39 2.43
CA ILE A 119 6.05 3.16 1.66
C ILE A 119 4.67 2.77 1.14
N GLU A 120 4.59 2.45 -0.14
CA GLU A 120 3.42 1.88 -0.79
C GLU A 120 3.81 0.55 -1.42
N ALA A 121 3.11 -0.50 -1.03
CA ALA A 121 3.40 -1.85 -1.46
C ALA A 121 2.12 -2.57 -1.92
N THR A 122 2.31 -3.68 -2.61
CA THR A 122 1.24 -4.59 -3.01
C THR A 122 1.46 -5.92 -2.35
N CYS A 123 0.40 -6.43 -1.72
CA CYS A 123 0.32 -7.78 -1.20
C CYS A 123 -0.36 -8.67 -2.22
N LYS A 124 0.10 -9.93 -2.32
CA LYS A 124 -0.48 -10.97 -3.18
C LYS A 124 -0.54 -12.30 -2.44
N LYS A 125 -1.63 -13.04 -2.62
CA LYS A 125 -1.74 -14.44 -2.18
C LYS A 125 -0.63 -15.30 -2.79
N THR A 126 0.04 -16.11 -1.96
CA THR A 126 1.00 -17.14 -2.40
C THR A 126 0.39 -18.53 -2.47
#